data_AF-A0A7W9H6K4-F1
#
_entry.id   AF-A0A7W9H6K4-F1
#
_cell.length_a   1.000
_cell.length_b   1.000
_cell.length_c   1.000
_cell.angle_alpha   90.00
_cell.angle_beta   90.00
_cell.angle_gamma   90.00
#
_symmetry.space_group_name_H-M   'P 1'
#
loop_
_entity.id
_entity.type
_entity.pdbx_description
1 polymer ?
#
loop_
_entity_poly.entity_id
_entity_poly.type
_entity_poly.pdbx_seq_one_letter_code
_entity_poly.pdbx_strand_id
1 'polypeptide(L)'
;MLHRRGESDEAAALLHGVLDDLSPERGAVHSAAAHRLLGIIAEDARRTEDAEEHYVRALSLLERAGAAGDLADLCRLLGDLLRRTGRVEAALDAYRTGLGHRTAPGTTTLGPAPAQPPL
;
A
#
# COMPACT_ATOMS: atom_id res chain seq x y z
N MET A 1 -7.24 -5.13 26.81
CA MET A 1 -6.03 -5.04 25.95
C MET A 1 -5.45 -6.41 25.59
N LEU A 2 -5.36 -7.38 26.52
CA LEU A 2 -4.82 -8.71 26.23
C LEU A 2 -5.61 -9.51 25.17
N HIS A 3 -6.95 -9.46 25.19
CA HIS A 3 -7.78 -10.21 24.24
C HIS A 3 -7.57 -9.75 22.79
N ARG A 4 -7.71 -8.44 22.53
CA ARG A 4 -7.45 -7.84 21.21
C ARG A 4 -6.05 -8.19 20.69
N ARG A 5 -5.03 -8.21 21.57
CA ARG A 5 -3.65 -8.55 21.18
C ARG A 5 -3.50 -10.02 20.81
N GLY A 6 -4.15 -10.92 21.55
CA GLY A 6 -4.19 -12.35 21.21
C GLY A 6 -4.89 -12.62 19.88
N GLU A 7 -6.01 -11.95 19.61
CA GLU A 7 -6.72 -12.04 18.33
C GLU A 7 -5.87 -11.50 17.16
N SER A 8 -5.11 -10.42 17.39
CA SER A 8 -4.18 -9.87 16.40
C SER A 8 -3.01 -10.82 16.09
N ASP A 9 -2.45 -11.49 17.10
CA ASP A 9 -1.34 -12.43 16.90
C ASP A 9 -1.82 -13.71 16.18
N GLU A 10 -3.04 -14.19 16.49
CA GLU A 10 -3.67 -15.31 15.78
C GLU A 10 -3.98 -14.96 14.31
N ALA A 11 -4.53 -13.76 14.07
CA ALA A 11 -4.78 -13.27 12.72
C ALA A 11 -3.48 -13.18 11.90
N ALA A 12 -2.39 -12.70 12.51
CA ALA A 12 -1.09 -12.65 11.85
C ALA A 12 -0.58 -14.05 11.47
N ALA A 13 -0.72 -15.03 12.37
CA ALA A 13 -0.31 -16.41 12.09
C ALA A 13 -1.09 -17.03 10.93
N LEU A 14 -2.42 -16.80 10.86
CA LEU A 14 -3.24 -17.26 9.74
C LEU A 14 -2.83 -16.61 8.41
N LEU A 15 -2.52 -15.30 8.42
CA LEU A 15 -2.07 -14.58 7.23
C LEU A 15 -0.72 -15.08 6.72
N HIS A 16 0.21 -15.44 7.61
CA HIS A 16 1.45 -16.08 7.21
C HIS A 16 1.21 -17.44 6.55
N GLY A 17 0.32 -18.27 7.09
CA GLY A 17 -0.07 -19.54 6.44
C GLY A 17 -0.66 -19.34 5.04
N VAL A 18 -1.53 -18.34 4.87
CA VAL A 18 -2.07 -17.98 3.55
C VAL A 18 -0.96 -17.54 2.58
N LEU A 19 0.04 -16.79 3.06
CA LEU A 19 1.17 -16.38 2.23
C LEU A 19 2.03 -17.56 1.79
N ASP A 20 2.23 -18.56 2.65
CA ASP A 20 2.99 -19.78 2.32
C ASP A 20 2.27 -20.62 1.25
N ASP A 21 0.93 -20.65 1.26
CA ASP A 21 0.11 -21.39 0.31
C ASP A 21 -0.08 -20.68 -1.04
N LEU A 22 0.08 -19.35 -1.09
CA LEU A 22 -0.12 -18.54 -2.30
C LEU A 22 1.12 -18.52 -3.20
N SER A 23 1.02 -19.10 -4.40
CA SER A 23 2.09 -18.98 -5.41
C SER A 23 2.27 -17.52 -5.87
N PRO A 24 3.52 -17.05 -6.05
CA PRO A 24 3.81 -15.67 -6.42
C PRO A 24 3.28 -15.27 -7.82
N GLU A 25 2.99 -16.23 -8.70
CA GLU A 25 2.49 -15.96 -10.07
C GLU A 25 0.97 -15.81 -10.17
N ARG A 26 0.19 -16.43 -9.28
CA ARG A 26 -1.30 -16.36 -9.31
C ARG A 26 -1.92 -15.63 -8.12
N GLY A 27 -1.14 -15.36 -7.08
CA GLY A 27 -1.60 -14.77 -5.83
C GLY A 27 -1.26 -13.31 -5.60
N ALA A 28 -0.57 -12.60 -6.51
CA ALA A 28 0.05 -11.30 -6.20
C ALA A 28 -0.87 -10.27 -5.50
N VAL A 29 -2.11 -10.10 -5.94
CA VAL A 29 -3.07 -9.19 -5.28
C VAL A 29 -3.51 -9.72 -3.90
N HIS A 30 -3.72 -11.03 -3.76
CA HIS A 30 -4.07 -11.67 -2.49
C HIS A 30 -2.90 -11.63 -1.50
N SER A 31 -1.67 -11.89 -1.95
CA SER A 31 -0.46 -11.76 -1.16
C SER A 31 -0.23 -10.31 -0.73
N ALA A 32 -0.52 -9.34 -1.62
CA ALA A 32 -0.46 -7.92 -1.25
C ALA A 32 -1.51 -7.57 -0.19
N ALA A 33 -2.73 -8.09 -0.30
CA ALA A 33 -3.76 -7.89 0.70
C ALA A 33 -3.37 -8.49 2.06
N ALA A 34 -2.78 -9.69 2.07
CA ALA A 34 -2.27 -10.32 3.28
C ALA A 34 -1.15 -9.49 3.94
N HIS A 35 -0.18 -9.04 3.15
CA HIS A 35 0.87 -8.14 3.65
C HIS A 35 0.31 -6.81 4.15
N ARG A 36 -0.70 -6.21 3.49
CA ARG A 36 -1.38 -5.01 4.00
C ARG A 36 -1.98 -5.25 5.39
N LEU A 37 -2.65 -6.39 5.60
CA LEU A 37 -3.25 -6.72 6.89
C LEU A 37 -2.20 -6.95 7.97
N LEU A 38 -1.10 -7.64 7.64
CA LEU A 38 0.04 -7.80 8.56
C LEU A 38 0.65 -6.44 8.94
N GLY A 39 0.75 -5.50 7.99
CA GLY A 39 1.20 -4.15 8.27
C GLY A 39 0.30 -3.41 9.26
N ILE A 40 -1.02 -3.49 9.10
CA ILE A 40 -2.00 -2.90 10.03
C ILE A 40 -1.87 -3.52 11.44
N ILE A 41 -1.73 -4.84 11.52
CA ILE A 41 -1.53 -5.54 12.80
C ILE A 41 -0.22 -5.07 13.48
N ALA A 42 0.85 -4.91 12.70
CA ALA A 42 2.12 -4.41 13.21
C ALA A 42 2.03 -2.95 13.70
N GLU A 43 1.29 -2.09 12.99
CA GLU A 43 1.00 -0.72 13.45
C GLU A 43 0.27 -0.69 14.79
N ASP A 44 -0.78 -1.49 14.93
CA ASP A 44 -1.57 -1.61 16.17
C ASP A 44 -0.70 -2.14 17.32
N ALA A 45 0.27 -3.01 17.00
CA ALA A 45 1.28 -3.51 17.93
C ALA A 45 2.44 -2.54 18.18
N ARG A 46 2.45 -1.36 17.54
CA ARG A 46 3.50 -0.33 17.60
C ARG A 46 4.87 -0.81 17.09
N ARG A 47 4.89 -1.81 16.21
CA ARG A 47 6.09 -2.31 15.50
C ARG A 47 6.17 -1.62 14.14
N THR A 48 6.72 -0.42 14.14
CA THR A 48 6.62 0.47 12.97
C THR A 48 7.46 -0.05 11.80
N GLU A 49 8.62 -0.60 12.09
CA GLU A 49 9.55 -1.15 11.12
C GLU A 49 8.93 -2.35 10.39
N ASP A 50 8.33 -3.29 11.14
CA ASP A 50 7.61 -4.44 10.60
C ASP A 50 6.43 -4.00 9.71
N ALA A 51 5.69 -2.97 10.14
CA ALA A 51 4.58 -2.42 9.37
C ALA A 51 5.03 -1.83 8.04
N GLU A 52 6.13 -1.08 8.04
CA GLU A 52 6.72 -0.50 6.83
C GLU A 52 7.19 -1.59 5.87
N GLU A 53 7.87 -2.63 6.36
CA GLU A 53 8.32 -3.77 5.53
C GLU A 53 7.14 -4.43 4.82
N HIS A 54 6.06 -4.70 5.55
CA HIS A 54 4.86 -5.30 5.00
C HIS A 54 4.18 -4.42 3.95
N TYR A 55 4.09 -3.11 4.19
CA TYR A 55 3.54 -2.19 3.18
C TYR A 55 4.41 -2.08 1.93
N VAL A 56 5.74 -2.03 2.07
CA VAL A 56 6.66 -2.04 0.92
C VAL A 56 6.51 -3.33 0.12
N ARG A 57 6.39 -4.48 0.80
CA ARG A 57 6.21 -5.78 0.12
C ARG A 57 4.90 -5.84 -0.65
N ALA A 58 3.82 -5.35 -0.06
CA ALA A 58 2.52 -5.25 -0.72
C ALA A 58 2.55 -4.28 -1.91
N LEU A 59 3.26 -3.15 -1.83
CA LEU A 59 3.42 -2.20 -2.94
C LEU A 59 4.07 -2.88 -4.15
N SER A 60 5.19 -3.56 -3.94
CA SER A 60 5.91 -4.26 -5.02
C SER A 60 5.11 -5.41 -5.65
N LEU A 61 4.13 -5.97 -4.93
CA LEU A 61 3.21 -6.98 -5.47
C LEU A 61 2.12 -6.33 -6.32
N LEU A 62 1.52 -5.23 -5.85
CA LEU A 62 0.47 -4.51 -6.57
C LEU A 62 0.99 -3.81 -7.83
N GLU A 63 2.21 -3.28 -7.78
CA GLU A 63 2.91 -2.73 -8.95
C GLU A 63 3.03 -3.77 -10.07
N ARG A 64 3.49 -4.98 -9.73
CA ARG A 64 3.61 -6.08 -10.70
C ARG A 64 2.26 -6.58 -11.20
N ALA A 65 1.23 -6.52 -10.36
CA ALA A 65 -0.14 -6.90 -10.72
C ALA A 65 -0.90 -5.82 -11.50
N GLY A 66 -0.37 -4.59 -11.62
CA GLY A 66 -1.05 -3.47 -12.27
C GLY A 66 -2.29 -2.95 -11.51
N ALA A 67 -2.40 -3.23 -10.22
CA ALA A 67 -3.56 -2.90 -9.39
C ALA A 67 -3.48 -1.45 -8.86
N ALA A 68 -3.65 -0.47 -9.75
CA ALA A 68 -3.39 0.94 -9.46
C ALA A 68 -4.22 1.53 -8.30
N GLY A 69 -5.47 1.08 -8.12
CA GLY A 69 -6.34 1.52 -7.03
C GLY A 69 -5.82 1.06 -5.66
N ASP A 70 -5.54 -0.23 -5.52
CA ASP A 70 -4.98 -0.81 -4.29
C ASP A 70 -3.61 -0.23 -3.97
N LEU A 71 -2.79 0.03 -4.99
CA LEU A 71 -1.48 0.65 -4.86
C LEU A 71 -1.60 2.05 -4.26
N ALA A 72 -2.53 2.87 -4.76
CA ALA A 72 -2.76 4.22 -4.23
C ALA A 72 -3.20 4.22 -2.75
N ASP A 73 -4.07 3.27 -2.37
CA ASP A 73 -4.49 3.11 -0.98
C ASP A 73 -3.32 2.73 -0.07
N LEU A 74 -2.42 1.87 -0.56
CA LEU A 74 -1.26 1.41 0.18
C LEU A 74 -0.18 2.49 0.32
N CYS A 75 0.03 3.30 -0.74
CA CYS A 75 0.85 4.51 -0.67
C CYS A 75 0.36 5.48 0.41
N ARG A 76 -0.96 5.64 0.55
CA ARG A 76 -1.54 6.47 1.61
C ARG A 76 -1.24 5.89 3.01
N LEU A 77 -1.42 4.59 3.20
CA LEU A 77 -1.11 3.92 4.48
C LEU A 77 0.36 4.10 4.87
N LEU A 78 1.27 3.86 3.92
CA LEU A 78 2.71 4.05 4.14
C LEU A 78 3.04 5.50 4.44
N GLY A 79 2.46 6.47 3.71
CA GLY A 79 2.65 7.89 4.01
C GLY A 79 2.16 8.27 5.41
N ASP A 80 1.01 7.72 5.84
CA ASP A 80 0.47 7.95 7.18
C ASP A 80 1.37 7.37 8.27
N LEU A 81 1.97 6.20 8.04
CA LEU A 81 2.96 5.58 8.93
C LEU A 81 4.22 6.45 9.04
N LEU A 82 4.82 6.81 7.91
CA LEU A 82 6.04 7.63 7.83
C LEU A 82 5.85 9.01 8.46
N ARG A 83 4.69 9.63 8.26
CA ARG A 83 4.34 10.91 8.90
C ARG A 83 4.30 10.79 10.41
N ARG A 84 3.71 9.71 10.95
CA ARG A 84 3.63 9.46 12.40
C ARG A 84 5.01 9.21 13.03
N THR A 85 5.99 8.73 12.26
CA THR A 85 7.38 8.56 12.70
C THR A 85 8.27 9.77 12.45
N GLY A 86 7.72 10.88 11.96
CA GLY A 86 8.47 12.11 11.71
C GLY A 86 9.25 12.11 10.39
N ARG A 87 9.12 11.08 9.55
CA ARG A 87 9.74 10.98 8.22
C ARG A 87 8.90 11.71 7.17
N VAL A 88 8.73 13.01 7.34
CA VAL A 88 7.79 13.84 6.57
C VAL A 88 8.08 13.83 5.06
N GLU A 89 9.33 13.96 4.64
CA GLU A 89 9.67 13.95 3.21
C GLU A 89 9.33 12.61 2.55
N ALA A 90 9.70 11.50 3.19
CA ALA A 90 9.35 10.16 2.71
C ALA A 90 7.82 9.95 2.65
N ALA A 91 7.08 10.52 3.61
CA ALA A 91 5.62 10.48 3.59
C ALA A 91 5.04 11.23 2.38
N LEU A 92 5.56 12.43 2.08
CA LEU A 92 5.15 13.22 0.92
C LEU A 92 5.41 12.47 -0.39
N ASP A 93 6.56 11.80 -0.51
CA ASP A 93 6.89 11.02 -1.69
C ASP A 93 5.96 9.80 -1.86
N ALA A 94 5.64 9.11 -0.76
CA ALA A 94 4.66 8.03 -0.77
C ALA A 94 3.27 8.54 -1.23
N TYR A 95 2.80 9.66 -0.68
CA TYR A 95 1.52 10.25 -1.08
C TYR A 95 1.49 10.67 -2.56
N ARG A 96 2.56 11.31 -3.05
CA ARG A 96 2.69 11.72 -4.46
C ARG A 96 2.62 10.51 -5.39
N THR A 97 3.32 9.44 -5.03
CA THR A 97 3.29 8.18 -5.78
C THR A 97 1.85 7.66 -5.87
N GLY A 98 1.14 7.54 -4.74
CA GLY A 98 -0.25 7.06 -4.73
C GLY A 98 -1.21 7.94 -5.54
N LEU A 99 -1.04 9.26 -5.50
CA LEU A 99 -1.83 10.19 -6.33
C LEU A 99 -1.56 9.98 -7.82
N GLY A 100 -0.31 9.78 -8.22
CA GLY A 100 0.06 9.49 -9.60
C GLY A 100 -0.64 8.24 -10.16
N HIS A 101 -0.83 7.21 -9.34
CA HIS A 101 -1.54 5.99 -9.75
C HIS A 101 -3.05 6.15 -9.85
N ARG A 102 -3.66 7.07 -9.08
CA ARG A 102 -5.09 7.41 -9.23
C ARG A 102 -5.36 8.24 -10.49
N THR A 103 -4.37 9.01 -10.93
CA THR A 103 -4.43 9.81 -12.14
C THR A 103 -3.91 9.02 -13.34
N ALA A 104 -4.54 7.90 -13.68
CA ALA A 104 -4.31 7.33 -15.00
C ALA A 104 -4.71 8.38 -16.06
N PRO A 105 -3.87 8.66 -17.09
CA PRO A 105 -4.18 9.61 -18.15
C PRO A 105 -5.32 9.04 -19.01
N GLY A 106 -6.56 9.33 -18.62
CA GLY A 106 -7.74 8.84 -19.33
C GLY A 106 -9.06 9.48 -18.90
N THR A 107 -9.09 10.24 -17.80
CA THR A 107 -10.31 10.92 -17.34
C THR A 107 -10.08 12.39 -17.00
N THR A 108 -9.18 13.07 -17.70
CA THR A 108 -9.36 14.52 -17.85
C THR A 108 -10.53 14.70 -18.81
N THR A 109 -11.71 15.06 -18.28
CA THR A 109 -12.83 15.62 -19.05
C THR A 109 -12.46 16.91 -19.78
N LEU A 110 -11.26 17.43 -19.55
CA LEU A 110 -10.59 18.39 -20.39
C LEU A 110 -9.96 17.61 -21.55
N GLY A 111 -10.54 17.75 -22.74
CA GLY A 111 -10.02 17.19 -23.99
C GLY A 111 -8.57 17.63 -24.30
N PRO A 112 -8.07 17.33 -25.51
CA PRO A 112 -6.69 17.66 -25.89
C PRO A 112 -6.36 19.13 -25.60
N ALA A 113 -5.13 19.38 -25.14
CA ALA A 113 -4.66 20.73 -24.83
C ALA A 113 -4.96 21.69 -26.01
N PRO A 114 -5.51 22.88 -25.77
CA PRO A 114 -5.80 23.83 -26.85
C PRO A 114 -4.51 24.18 -27.60
N ALA A 115 -4.62 24.27 -28.93
CA ALA A 115 -3.48 24.58 -29.79
C ALA A 115 -2.80 25.88 -29.34
N GLN A 116 -1.46 25.86 -29.30
CA GLN A 116 -0.67 27.04 -28.95
C GLN A 116 -0.95 28.18 -29.95
N PRO A 117 -1.06 29.43 -29.50
CA PRO A 117 -1.30 30.56 -30.38
C PRO A 117 -0.12 30.75 -31.34
N PRO A 118 -0.37 31.18 -32.59
CA PRO A 118 0.69 31.43 -33.56
C PRO A 118 1.59 32.59 -33.10
N LEU A 119 2.88 32.45 -33.40
CA LEU A 119 3.92 33.48 -33.19
C LEU A 119 3.68 34.72 -34.05
#